data_AF-A0A1X7C7H7-F1
#
_entry.id   AF-A0A1X7C7H7-F1
#
_cell.length_a   1.000
_cell.length_b   1.000
_cell.length_c   1.000
_cell.angle_alpha   90.00
_cell.angle_beta   90.00
_cell.angle_gamma   90.00
#
_symmetry.space_group_name_H-M   'P 1'
#
loop_
_entity.id
_entity.type
_entity.pdbx_description
1 polymer ?
#
loop_
_entity_poly.entity_id
_entity_poly.type
_entity_poly.pdbx_seq_one_letter_code
_entity_poly.pdbx_strand_id
1 'polypeptide(L)'
;MQAAVDQEYLYKVLRGFGETGLPQQTINTLLFVSFCMALLAGAVLWYNNQQLKKRLNPIPPSWVIDKKKISKIFETALVYRSKIEVSFHSKSEKRKTIPCAISEITNELMLELPSHDGIGKSWIGRQVDGFFHVPTKQAGLVIFYRFTSVVTDISSKGSSYTYIHLEYPKFLEQTQKREFLRVSPPSRYYDYVNIIPDSTQGMKAGLKFILTSGEYSPGYMGGKNSSTNLIDISGGGVSLEITHMNAKRAINLKLAKGQSFLLLLGIIDTGNKGIIRYLFTTRIRRIFIDPTQGKAQIGLSFESQFTGFDEKTHNPKWATLKNKGSSEIDDWAYNLYLELYREGNEQL
;
A
#
# COMPACT_ATOMS: atom_id res chain seq x y z
N MET A 1 -87.34 43.27 42.28
CA MET A 1 -87.64 42.30 41.21
C MET A 1 -86.43 41.40 41.05
N GLN A 2 -86.48 40.21 41.65
CA GLN A 2 -85.47 39.17 41.52
C GLN A 2 -85.66 38.48 40.16
N ALA A 3 -84.60 38.45 39.34
CA ALA A 3 -84.53 37.55 38.20
C ALA A 3 -84.14 36.16 38.73
N ALA A 4 -85.12 35.27 38.84
CA ALA A 4 -84.87 33.85 39.04
C ALA A 4 -84.19 33.30 37.78
N VAL A 5 -82.90 32.97 37.89
CA VAL A 5 -82.20 32.17 36.89
C VAL A 5 -82.76 30.75 36.99
N ASP A 6 -83.40 30.29 35.91
CA ASP A 6 -83.97 28.94 35.81
C ASP A 6 -82.88 27.88 36.03
N GLN A 7 -82.88 27.29 37.25
CA GLN A 7 -82.03 26.16 37.60
C GLN A 7 -82.24 24.97 36.66
N GLU A 8 -83.42 24.86 36.04
CA GLU A 8 -83.77 23.82 35.07
C GLU A 8 -82.97 23.95 33.76
N TYR A 9 -82.65 25.18 33.34
CA TYR A 9 -81.85 25.44 32.14
C TYR A 9 -80.38 25.06 32.37
N LEU A 10 -79.84 25.40 33.55
CA LEU A 10 -78.51 24.99 33.97
C LEU A 10 -78.39 23.46 34.06
N TYR A 11 -79.42 22.77 34.56
CA TYR A 11 -79.44 21.31 34.63
C TYR A 11 -79.50 20.65 33.24
N LYS A 12 -80.29 21.19 32.30
CA LYS A 12 -80.34 20.67 30.91
C LYS A 12 -79.03 20.87 30.15
N VAL A 13 -78.36 22.00 30.35
CA VAL A 13 -77.05 22.26 29.72
C VAL A 13 -75.98 21.32 30.29
N LEU A 14 -75.93 21.12 31.61
CA LEU A 14 -75.00 20.17 32.25
C LEU A 14 -75.21 18.72 31.80
N ARG A 15 -76.48 18.31 31.60
CA ARG A 15 -76.80 16.95 31.13
C ARG A 15 -76.41 16.74 29.66
N GLY A 16 -76.56 17.77 28.81
CA GLY A 16 -76.13 17.72 27.41
C GLY A 16 -74.62 17.54 27.20
N PHE A 17 -73.79 18.00 28.15
CA PHE A 17 -72.34 17.76 28.15
C PHE A 17 -71.94 16.37 28.70
N GLY A 18 -72.79 15.75 29.53
CA GLY A 18 -72.54 14.40 30.05
C GLY A 18 -72.91 13.28 29.08
N GLU A 19 -73.87 13.50 28.19
CA GLU A 19 -74.37 12.50 27.22
C GLU A 19 -73.64 12.51 25.87
N THR A 20 -72.70 13.43 25.66
CA THR A 20 -71.87 13.53 24.44
C THR A 20 -70.43 13.03 24.64
N GLY A 21 -70.18 12.29 25.72
CA GLY A 21 -68.92 11.56 25.91
C GLY A 21 -68.82 10.38 24.94
N LEU A 22 -67.69 10.26 24.23
CA LEU A 22 -67.42 9.08 23.40
C LEU A 22 -67.57 7.82 24.27
N PRO A 23 -68.28 6.77 23.79
CA PRO A 23 -68.44 5.54 24.53
C PRO A 23 -67.08 5.01 25.01
N GLN A 24 -67.00 4.51 26.25
CA GLN A 24 -65.75 4.01 26.83
C GLN A 24 -65.06 2.96 25.94
N GLN A 25 -65.86 2.16 25.21
CA GLN A 25 -65.37 1.20 24.22
C GLN A 25 -64.63 1.88 23.05
N THR A 26 -65.12 3.03 22.58
CA THR A 26 -64.48 3.83 21.52
C THR A 26 -63.16 4.43 22.00
N ILE A 27 -63.11 4.90 23.25
CA ILE A 27 -61.88 5.43 23.88
C ILE A 27 -60.82 4.32 24.00
N ASN A 28 -61.21 3.14 24.48
CA ASN A 28 -60.28 2.00 24.60
C ASN A 28 -59.78 1.53 23.23
N THR A 29 -60.64 1.51 22.21
CA THR A 29 -60.25 1.16 20.84
C THR A 29 -59.26 2.17 20.25
N LEU A 30 -59.49 3.47 20.47
CA LEU A 30 -58.56 4.53 20.02
C LEU A 30 -57.20 4.43 20.71
N LEU A 31 -57.16 4.15 22.02
CA LEU A 31 -55.91 3.93 22.74
C LEU A 31 -55.15 2.71 22.22
N PHE A 32 -55.86 1.60 21.94
CA PHE A 32 -55.23 0.40 21.40
C PHE A 32 -54.68 0.61 19.99
N VAL A 33 -55.43 1.28 19.11
CA VAL A 33 -54.99 1.63 17.75
C VAL A 33 -53.79 2.58 17.80
N SER A 34 -53.83 3.59 18.67
CA SER A 34 -52.72 4.52 18.88
C SER A 34 -51.45 3.81 19.37
N PHE A 35 -51.60 2.86 20.30
CA PHE A 35 -50.49 2.04 20.78
C PHE A 35 -49.91 1.15 19.67
N CYS A 36 -50.75 0.51 18.86
CA CYS A 36 -50.30 -0.28 17.71
C CYS A 36 -49.56 0.56 16.67
N MET A 37 -50.07 1.77 16.38
CA MET A 37 -49.42 2.72 15.49
C MET A 37 -48.07 3.20 16.03
N ALA A 38 -47.97 3.46 17.33
CA ALA A 38 -46.72 3.83 17.98
C ALA A 38 -45.68 2.69 17.92
N LEU A 39 -46.11 1.43 18.13
CA LEU A 39 -45.24 0.26 17.98
C LEU A 39 -44.74 0.09 16.55
N LEU A 40 -45.62 0.24 15.56
CA LEU A 40 -45.24 0.17 14.14
C LEU A 40 -44.26 1.28 13.76
N ALA A 41 -44.54 2.52 14.17
CA ALA A 41 -43.64 3.65 13.94
C ALA A 41 -42.27 3.43 14.60
N GLY A 42 -42.26 2.90 15.84
CA GLY A 42 -41.03 2.53 16.54
C GLY A 42 -40.23 1.46 15.82
N ALA A 43 -40.89 0.41 15.31
CA ALA A 43 -40.25 -0.67 14.55
C ALA A 43 -39.65 -0.16 13.23
N VAL A 44 -40.38 0.69 12.50
CA VAL A 44 -39.91 1.30 11.24
C VAL A 44 -38.72 2.23 11.50
N LEU A 45 -38.78 3.09 12.52
CA LEU A 45 -37.67 3.97 12.90
C LEU A 45 -36.43 3.16 13.33
N TRP A 46 -36.62 2.09 14.10
CA TRP A 46 -35.53 1.21 14.50
C TRP A 46 -34.88 0.51 13.29
N TYR A 47 -35.69 -0.02 12.37
CA TYR A 47 -35.20 -0.66 11.15
C TYR A 47 -34.45 0.33 10.24
N ASN A 48 -35.01 1.53 10.02
CA ASN A 48 -34.37 2.57 9.23
C ASN A 48 -33.07 3.05 9.88
N ASN A 49 -33.03 3.19 11.21
CA ASN A 49 -31.80 3.56 11.92
C ASN A 49 -30.72 2.48 11.79
N GLN A 50 -31.08 1.19 11.82
CA GLN A 50 -30.12 0.12 11.54
C GLN A 50 -29.60 0.15 10.10
N GLN A 51 -30.49 0.35 9.12
CA GLN A 51 -30.11 0.48 7.70
C GLN A 51 -29.22 1.72 7.47
N LEU A 52 -29.54 2.86 8.09
CA LEU A 52 -28.75 4.08 8.05
C LEU A 52 -27.38 3.88 8.69
N LYS A 53 -27.28 3.22 9.85
CA LYS A 53 -25.98 2.90 10.48
C LYS A 53 -25.09 2.04 9.58
N LYS A 54 -25.66 1.09 8.82
CA LYS A 54 -24.93 0.29 7.83
C LYS A 54 -24.44 1.14 6.65
N ARG A 55 -25.21 2.16 6.24
CA ARG A 55 -24.84 3.08 5.15
C ARG A 55 -23.87 4.17 5.55
N LEU A 56 -23.91 4.61 6.81
CA LEU A 56 -23.08 5.71 7.34
C LEU A 56 -21.66 5.26 7.73
N ASN A 57 -21.48 3.97 8.04
CA ASN A 57 -20.16 3.38 8.27
C ASN A 57 -19.84 2.36 7.17
N PRO A 58 -19.65 2.78 5.91
CA PRO A 58 -19.22 1.86 4.87
C PRO A 58 -17.81 1.37 5.22
N ILE A 59 -17.71 0.10 5.61
CA ILE A 59 -16.44 -0.59 5.73
C ILE A 59 -15.79 -0.54 4.34
N PRO A 60 -14.56 -0.02 4.19
CA PRO A 60 -13.87 -0.02 2.91
C PRO A 60 -13.81 -1.45 2.34
N PRO A 61 -14.03 -1.66 1.03
CA PRO A 61 -14.03 -3.00 0.44
C PRO A 61 -12.66 -3.70 0.57
N SER A 62 -11.59 -2.94 0.80
CA SER A 62 -10.26 -3.47 1.10
C SER A 62 -10.13 -4.07 2.49
N TRP A 63 -11.08 -3.88 3.40
CA TRP A 63 -10.98 -4.34 4.79
C TRP A 63 -11.59 -5.73 4.97
N VAL A 64 -10.81 -6.62 5.58
CA VAL A 64 -11.24 -7.94 6.05
C VAL A 64 -11.45 -7.84 7.56
N ILE A 65 -12.72 -7.88 7.99
CA ILE A 65 -13.11 -7.76 9.41
C ILE A 65 -13.55 -9.11 10.00
N ASP A 66 -13.94 -10.05 9.14
CA ASP A 66 -14.39 -11.38 9.59
C ASP A 66 -13.25 -12.14 10.28
N LYS A 67 -13.39 -12.37 11.59
CA LYS A 67 -12.38 -13.05 12.42
C LYS A 67 -11.96 -14.39 11.83
N LYS A 68 -12.88 -15.18 11.25
CA LYS A 68 -12.55 -16.48 10.62
C LYS A 68 -11.66 -16.30 9.40
N LYS A 69 -11.90 -15.28 8.59
CA LYS A 69 -11.05 -14.95 7.43
C LYS A 69 -9.69 -14.43 7.87
N ILE A 70 -9.64 -13.57 8.89
CA ILE A 70 -8.39 -13.07 9.46
C ILE A 70 -7.53 -14.23 9.98
N SER A 71 -8.12 -15.16 10.74
CA SER A 71 -7.42 -16.36 11.24
C SER A 71 -6.85 -17.19 10.09
N LYS A 72 -7.65 -17.46 9.06
CA LYS A 72 -7.19 -18.20 7.89
C LYS A 72 -6.04 -17.51 7.15
N ILE A 73 -6.07 -16.18 7.05
CA ILE A 73 -4.99 -15.41 6.41
C ILE A 73 -3.70 -15.52 7.22
N PHE A 74 -3.77 -15.37 8.55
CA PHE A 74 -2.60 -15.54 9.40
C PHE A 74 -2.09 -16.99 9.43
N GLU A 75 -2.97 -17.98 9.48
CA GLU A 75 -2.60 -19.40 9.37
C GLU A 75 -1.86 -19.67 8.07
N THR A 76 -2.35 -19.12 6.95
CA THR A 76 -1.67 -19.23 5.66
C THR A 76 -0.30 -18.56 5.73
N ALA A 77 -0.21 -17.35 6.30
CA ALA A 77 1.07 -16.66 6.50
C ALA A 77 2.04 -17.46 7.38
N LEU A 78 1.55 -18.16 8.41
CA LEU A 78 2.35 -19.03 9.26
C LEU A 78 2.88 -20.25 8.49
N VAL A 79 2.01 -20.95 7.75
CA VAL A 79 2.37 -22.12 6.93
C VAL A 79 3.46 -21.78 5.91
N TYR A 80 3.32 -20.64 5.21
CA TYR A 80 4.31 -20.20 4.22
C TYR A 80 5.49 -19.43 4.82
N ARG A 81 5.58 -19.31 6.15
CA ARG A 81 6.59 -18.51 6.86
C ARG A 81 6.74 -17.11 6.27
N SER A 82 5.62 -16.49 5.95
CA SER A 82 5.56 -15.14 5.39
C SER A 82 6.26 -14.16 6.31
N LYS A 83 7.23 -13.43 5.74
CA LYS A 83 7.92 -12.36 6.45
C LYS A 83 6.94 -11.22 6.78
N ILE A 84 6.87 -10.87 8.06
CA ILE A 84 6.12 -9.71 8.55
C ILE A 84 7.10 -8.56 8.79
N GLU A 85 6.79 -7.38 8.26
CA GLU A 85 7.50 -6.15 8.57
C GLU A 85 6.68 -5.34 9.57
N VAL A 86 7.19 -5.18 10.79
CA VAL A 86 6.55 -4.39 11.84
C VAL A 86 7.19 -3.01 11.88
N SER A 87 6.39 -1.96 12.01
CA SER A 87 6.87 -0.59 12.21
C SER A 87 6.10 0.11 13.32
N PHE A 88 6.80 0.90 14.13
CA PHE A 88 6.15 1.74 15.13
C PHE A 88 5.48 2.94 14.46
N HIS A 89 4.31 3.30 14.97
CA HIS A 89 3.59 4.49 14.52
C HIS A 89 4.30 5.75 15.08
N SER A 90 5.34 6.24 14.41
CA SER A 90 5.98 7.53 14.70
C SER A 90 5.53 8.59 13.69
N LYS A 91 5.07 9.75 14.20
CA LYS A 91 4.67 10.90 13.37
C LYS A 91 5.87 11.68 12.79
N SER A 92 7.09 11.50 13.28
CA SER A 92 8.24 12.36 12.92
C SER A 92 9.50 11.64 12.42
N GLU A 93 9.58 10.30 12.48
CA GLU A 93 10.74 9.55 12.00
C GLU A 93 10.43 8.66 10.79
N LYS A 94 11.44 8.47 9.94
CA LYS A 94 11.45 7.42 8.91
C LYS A 94 11.14 6.10 9.61
N ARG A 95 9.97 5.52 9.34
CA ARG A 95 9.51 4.24 9.90
C ARG A 95 10.61 3.19 9.77
N LYS A 96 11.26 2.84 10.88
CA LYS A 96 12.17 1.70 10.94
C LYS A 96 11.31 0.45 10.92
N THR A 97 11.38 -0.31 9.83
CA THR A 97 10.70 -1.61 9.72
C THR A 97 11.60 -2.69 10.29
N ILE A 98 11.02 -3.56 11.11
CA ILE A 98 11.70 -4.68 11.74
C ILE A 98 11.13 -5.96 11.13
N PRO A 99 11.97 -6.80 10.51
CA PRO A 99 11.54 -8.07 9.96
C PRO A 99 11.27 -9.07 11.09
N CYS A 100 10.11 -9.69 11.04
CA CYS A 100 9.62 -10.66 12.01
C CYS A 100 9.05 -11.89 11.26
N ALA A 101 8.96 -13.02 11.95
CA ALA A 101 8.21 -14.18 11.50
C ALA A 101 7.06 -14.47 12.48
N ILE A 102 5.97 -15.07 12.00
CA ILE A 102 4.93 -15.57 12.92
C ILE A 102 5.48 -16.82 13.60
N SER A 103 5.50 -16.82 14.94
CA SER A 103 5.83 -18.01 15.73
C SER A 103 4.58 -18.82 16.02
N GLU A 104 3.53 -18.15 16.51
CA GLU A 104 2.30 -18.79 16.94
C GLU A 104 1.10 -17.85 16.78
N ILE A 105 -0.07 -18.45 16.53
CA ILE A 105 -1.34 -17.74 16.40
C ILE A 105 -2.33 -18.41 17.35
N THR A 106 -2.73 -17.70 18.41
CA THR A 106 -3.77 -18.15 19.33
C THR A 106 -4.83 -17.05 19.47
N ASN A 107 -5.05 -16.55 20.69
CA ASN A 107 -5.83 -15.34 20.94
C ASN A 107 -4.96 -14.07 20.83
N GLU A 108 -3.67 -14.24 20.63
CA GLU A 108 -2.67 -13.20 20.37
C GLU A 108 -1.83 -13.61 19.15
N LEU A 109 -1.21 -12.63 18.50
CA LEU A 109 -0.28 -12.86 17.42
C LEU A 109 1.15 -12.77 17.98
N MET A 110 1.84 -13.91 18.03
CA MET A 110 3.21 -13.98 18.53
C MET A 110 4.19 -13.89 17.36
N LEU A 111 5.02 -12.85 17.37
CA LEU A 111 6.04 -12.62 16.37
C LEU A 111 7.43 -12.89 16.94
N GLU A 112 8.24 -13.62 16.18
CA GLU A 112 9.65 -13.87 16.46
C GLU A 112 10.51 -12.82 15.76
N LEU A 113 11.48 -12.26 16.49
CA LEU A 113 12.42 -11.26 16.01
C LEU A 113 13.85 -11.66 16.37
N PRO A 114 14.83 -11.33 15.51
CA PRO A 114 16.23 -11.43 15.89
C PRO A 114 16.51 -10.48 17.06
N SER A 115 17.20 -10.96 18.09
CA SER A 115 17.57 -10.13 19.23
C SER A 115 18.44 -8.95 18.76
N HIS A 116 17.98 -7.74 19.08
CA HIS A 116 18.65 -6.49 18.73
C HIS A 116 18.62 -5.53 19.92
N ASP A 117 19.66 -4.70 20.00
CA ASP A 117 19.76 -3.66 21.02
C ASP A 117 18.56 -2.70 20.91
N GLY A 118 17.84 -2.54 22.03
CA GLY A 118 16.69 -1.66 22.15
C GLY A 118 15.31 -2.33 22.05
N ILE A 119 15.24 -3.66 21.86
CA ILE A 119 13.98 -4.42 22.03
C ILE A 119 13.81 -4.72 23.52
N GLY A 120 12.75 -4.20 24.13
CA GLY A 120 12.50 -4.42 25.55
C GLY A 120 11.16 -3.88 26.02
N LYS A 121 10.91 -3.94 27.33
CA LYS A 121 9.62 -3.61 27.96
C LYS A 121 9.07 -2.21 27.61
N SER A 122 9.91 -1.28 27.16
CA SER A 122 9.50 0.05 26.69
C SER A 122 8.57 0.03 25.46
N TRP A 123 8.46 -1.11 24.78
CA TRP A 123 7.59 -1.27 23.61
C TRP A 123 6.18 -1.72 23.98
N ILE A 124 5.97 -2.24 25.19
CA ILE A 124 4.65 -2.66 25.69
C ILE A 124 3.69 -1.47 25.70
N GLY A 125 2.48 -1.67 25.20
CA GLY A 125 1.45 -0.65 25.03
C GLY A 125 1.62 0.24 23.80
N ARG A 126 2.69 0.09 23.01
CA ARG A 126 2.88 0.88 21.78
C ARG A 126 2.10 0.28 20.62
N GLN A 127 1.53 1.17 19.81
CA GLN A 127 0.85 0.78 18.58
C GLN A 127 1.86 0.51 17.45
N VAL A 128 1.64 -0.60 16.76
CA VAL A 128 2.48 -1.07 15.66
C VAL A 128 1.64 -1.31 14.41
N ASP A 129 2.22 -0.98 13.26
CA ASP A 129 1.70 -1.31 11.95
C ASP A 129 2.50 -2.51 11.42
N GLY A 130 1.80 -3.62 11.18
CA GLY A 130 2.35 -4.82 10.57
C GLY A 130 2.01 -4.92 9.10
N PHE A 131 2.98 -5.33 8.28
CA PHE A 131 2.83 -5.49 6.85
C PHE A 131 3.35 -6.87 6.42
N PHE A 132 2.55 -7.63 5.69
CA PHE A 132 2.95 -8.96 5.23
C PHE A 132 2.29 -9.31 3.90
N HIS A 133 2.73 -10.40 3.29
CA HIS A 133 2.13 -10.93 2.07
C HIS A 133 1.86 -12.42 2.20
N VAL A 134 0.83 -12.87 1.51
CA VAL A 134 0.44 -14.29 1.49
C VAL A 134 0.38 -14.74 0.03
N PRO A 135 1.02 -15.86 -0.33
CA PRO A 135 0.88 -16.43 -1.67
C PRO A 135 -0.56 -16.88 -1.90
N THR A 136 -1.04 -16.71 -3.13
CA THR A 136 -2.34 -17.23 -3.54
C THR A 136 -2.20 -18.63 -4.10
N LYS A 137 -3.34 -19.27 -4.44
CA LYS A 137 -3.33 -20.56 -5.14
C LYS A 137 -2.67 -20.50 -6.52
N GLN A 138 -2.58 -19.29 -7.11
CA GLN A 138 -1.91 -19.06 -8.37
C GLN A 138 -0.44 -18.77 -8.11
N ALA A 139 0.45 -19.51 -8.78
CA ALA A 139 1.89 -19.36 -8.63
C ALA A 139 2.33 -17.92 -8.98
N GLY A 140 3.18 -17.34 -8.14
CA GLY A 140 3.71 -15.98 -8.34
C GLY A 140 2.78 -14.83 -7.94
N LEU A 141 1.50 -15.09 -7.65
CA LEU A 141 0.57 -14.07 -7.16
C LEU A 141 0.57 -14.02 -5.63
N VAL A 142 0.78 -12.81 -5.08
CA VAL A 142 0.79 -12.54 -3.64
C VAL A 142 -0.18 -11.42 -3.31
N ILE A 143 -0.90 -11.56 -2.19
CA ILE A 143 -1.77 -10.50 -1.66
C ILE A 143 -1.08 -9.87 -0.47
N PHE A 144 -1.05 -8.54 -0.46
CA PHE A 144 -0.45 -7.77 0.63
C PHE A 144 -1.51 -7.34 1.64
N TYR A 145 -1.21 -7.56 2.91
CA TYR A 145 -2.06 -7.20 4.02
C TYR A 145 -1.31 -6.26 4.97
N ARG A 146 -2.04 -5.26 5.46
CA ARG A 146 -1.64 -4.38 6.54
C ARG A 146 -2.56 -4.61 7.73
N PHE A 147 -2.01 -4.55 8.92
CA PHE A 147 -2.78 -4.55 10.16
C PHE A 147 -2.18 -3.55 11.13
N THR A 148 -2.99 -3.13 12.08
CA THR A 148 -2.54 -2.33 13.22
C THR A 148 -2.89 -3.09 14.49
N SER A 149 -1.94 -3.16 15.41
CA SER A 149 -2.10 -3.82 16.71
C SER A 149 -1.31 -3.09 17.79
N VAL A 150 -1.43 -3.54 19.04
CA VAL A 150 -0.72 -3.04 20.20
C VAL A 150 0.13 -4.17 20.76
N VAL A 151 1.36 -3.83 21.17
CA VAL A 151 2.24 -4.78 21.85
C VAL A 151 1.71 -5.04 23.27
N THR A 152 1.33 -6.27 23.56
CA THR A 152 0.81 -6.67 24.87
C THR A 152 1.92 -7.11 25.80
N ASP A 153 2.89 -7.87 25.29
CA ASP A 153 4.02 -8.36 26.07
C ASP A 153 5.27 -8.61 25.21
N ILE A 154 6.43 -8.71 25.86
CA ILE A 154 7.69 -9.08 25.24
C ILE A 154 8.38 -10.15 26.09
N SER A 155 8.63 -11.29 25.47
CA SER A 155 9.34 -12.40 26.09
C SER A 155 10.61 -12.72 25.32
N SER A 156 11.62 -13.25 26.00
CA SER A 156 12.86 -13.71 25.37
C SER A 156 13.04 -15.18 25.73
N LYS A 157 13.41 -16.00 24.74
CA LYS A 157 13.71 -17.41 24.96
C LYS A 157 15.16 -17.64 24.55
N GLY A 158 16.05 -17.61 25.54
CA GLY A 158 17.50 -17.67 25.30
C GLY A 158 18.07 -16.35 24.76
N SER A 159 19.30 -16.40 24.24
CA SER A 159 20.09 -15.23 23.86
C SER A 159 19.83 -14.69 22.44
N SER A 160 19.12 -15.44 21.60
CA SER A 160 19.14 -15.22 20.14
C SER A 160 17.84 -14.66 19.56
N TYR A 161 16.71 -14.89 20.24
CA TYR A 161 15.39 -14.52 19.75
C TYR A 161 14.55 -13.85 20.83
N THR A 162 13.84 -12.81 20.40
CA THR A 162 12.86 -12.10 21.21
C THR A 162 11.48 -12.29 20.58
N TYR A 163 10.49 -12.63 21.38
CA TYR A 163 9.09 -12.75 20.98
C TYR A 163 8.33 -11.51 21.41
N ILE A 164 7.59 -10.94 20.47
CA ILE A 164 6.63 -9.86 20.72
C ILE A 164 5.24 -10.44 20.63
N HIS A 165 4.46 -10.24 21.68
CA HIS A 165 3.04 -10.58 21.73
C HIS A 165 2.24 -9.36 21.31
N LEU A 166 1.38 -9.53 20.32
CA LEU A 166 0.49 -8.50 19.80
C LEU A 166 -0.96 -8.89 20.07
N GLU A 167 -1.79 -7.89 20.42
CA GLU A 167 -3.23 -8.09 20.45
C GLU A 167 -3.71 -8.61 19.08
N TYR A 168 -4.68 -9.53 19.08
CA TYR A 168 -5.21 -10.04 17.83
C TYR A 168 -5.83 -8.91 16.98
N PRO A 169 -5.38 -8.70 15.73
CA PRO A 169 -5.86 -7.59 14.93
C PRO A 169 -7.38 -7.65 14.66
N LYS A 170 -8.06 -6.52 14.84
CA LYS A 170 -9.52 -6.41 14.64
C LYS A 170 -9.93 -6.43 13.18
N PHE A 171 -9.03 -6.00 12.30
CA PHE A 171 -9.22 -6.02 10.86
C PHE A 171 -7.87 -6.15 10.15
N LEU A 172 -7.89 -6.66 8.93
CA LEU A 172 -6.80 -6.58 7.98
C LEU A 172 -7.21 -5.67 6.84
N GLU A 173 -6.30 -4.82 6.39
CA GLU A 173 -6.48 -4.03 5.19
C GLU A 173 -5.69 -4.68 4.05
N GLN A 174 -6.38 -5.07 3.01
CA GLN A 174 -5.76 -5.45 1.75
C GLN A 174 -5.23 -4.18 1.09
N THR A 175 -3.92 -4.09 0.98
CA THR A 175 -3.24 -2.90 0.43
C THR A 175 -2.42 -3.31 -0.77
N GLN A 176 -1.96 -2.31 -1.53
CA GLN A 176 -0.88 -2.48 -2.48
C GLN A 176 0.34 -1.76 -1.91
N LYS A 177 1.43 -2.49 -1.62
CA LYS A 177 2.64 -1.89 -1.01
C LYS A 177 3.26 -0.80 -1.87
N ARG A 178 3.07 -0.91 -3.18
CA ARG A 178 3.74 -0.11 -4.20
C ARG A 178 2.70 0.50 -5.10
N GLU A 179 2.84 1.80 -5.31
CA GLU A 179 2.03 2.58 -6.24
C GLU A 179 2.16 2.09 -7.68
N PHE A 180 3.33 1.53 -8.02
CA PHE A 180 3.64 0.99 -9.35
C PHE A 180 3.95 -0.50 -9.25
N LEU A 181 3.49 -1.26 -10.25
CA LEU A 181 3.84 -2.68 -10.40
C LEU A 181 5.35 -2.79 -10.65
N ARG A 182 6.00 -3.74 -9.97
CA ARG A 182 7.40 -4.07 -10.22
C ARG A 182 7.50 -5.39 -10.92
N VAL A 183 8.26 -5.42 -12.00
CA VAL A 183 8.61 -6.64 -12.73
C VAL A 183 10.11 -6.82 -12.72
N SER A 184 10.55 -8.08 -12.70
CA SER A 184 11.95 -8.47 -12.86
C SER A 184 12.14 -9.00 -14.29
N PRO A 185 12.51 -8.12 -15.24
CA PRO A 185 12.58 -8.52 -16.64
C PRO A 185 13.75 -9.47 -16.86
N PRO A 186 13.54 -10.62 -17.53
CA PRO A 186 14.63 -11.40 -18.09
C PRO A 186 15.48 -10.55 -19.05
N SER A 187 16.77 -10.89 -19.21
CA SER A 187 17.70 -10.13 -20.05
C SER A 187 17.28 -9.99 -21.52
N ARG A 188 16.39 -10.85 -22.02
CA ARG A 188 15.84 -10.77 -23.37
C ARG A 188 14.83 -9.63 -23.58
N TYR A 189 14.40 -8.94 -22.53
CA TYR A 189 13.42 -7.84 -22.60
C TYR A 189 14.05 -6.45 -22.43
N TYR A 190 15.36 -6.37 -22.30
CA TYR A 190 16.07 -5.09 -22.32
C TYR A 190 17.39 -5.22 -23.08
N ASP A 191 17.73 -4.18 -23.81
CA ASP A 191 18.94 -4.07 -24.62
C ASP A 191 20.10 -3.51 -23.79
N TYR A 192 19.81 -2.46 -23.01
CA TYR A 192 20.86 -1.71 -22.34
C TYR A 192 20.36 -1.12 -21.02
N VAL A 193 21.22 -1.17 -19.99
CA VAL A 193 20.98 -0.44 -18.75
C VAL A 193 22.31 0.04 -18.20
N ASN A 194 22.42 1.33 -17.92
CA ASN A 194 23.59 1.89 -17.26
C ASN A 194 23.24 3.19 -16.55
N ILE A 195 24.05 3.58 -15.58
CA ILE A 195 23.92 4.88 -14.91
C ILE A 195 25.21 5.66 -15.00
N ILE A 196 25.09 6.98 -15.20
CA ILE A 196 26.24 7.88 -15.27
C ILE A 196 26.00 9.10 -14.37
N PRO A 197 27.07 9.76 -13.90
CA PRO A 197 26.93 10.93 -13.05
C PRO A 197 26.06 12.01 -13.70
N ASP A 198 25.19 12.63 -12.90
CA ASP A 198 24.43 13.82 -13.31
C ASP A 198 25.35 15.05 -13.31
N SER A 199 26.16 15.16 -14.37
CA SER A 199 27.13 16.23 -14.60
C SER A 199 27.02 16.73 -16.04
N THR A 200 27.64 17.86 -16.37
CA THR A 200 27.63 18.39 -17.74
C THR A 200 28.18 17.37 -18.75
N GLN A 201 29.23 16.63 -18.40
CA GLN A 201 29.79 15.59 -19.26
C GLN A 201 28.87 14.36 -19.34
N GLY A 202 28.30 13.95 -18.20
CA GLY A 202 27.33 12.86 -18.15
C GLY A 202 26.10 13.16 -19.01
N MET A 203 25.57 14.38 -18.92
CA MET A 203 24.43 14.82 -19.71
C MET A 203 24.72 14.78 -21.21
N LYS A 204 25.88 15.30 -21.65
CA LYS A 204 26.30 15.19 -23.05
C LYS A 204 26.39 13.75 -23.52
N ALA A 205 26.93 12.86 -22.69
CA ALA A 205 27.03 11.44 -22.99
C ALA A 205 25.65 10.75 -23.06
N GLY A 206 24.75 11.07 -22.14
CA GLY A 206 23.37 10.56 -22.12
C GLY A 206 22.57 11.02 -23.34
N LEU A 207 22.66 12.30 -23.71
CA LEU A 207 22.01 12.81 -24.92
C LEU A 207 22.59 12.19 -26.19
N LYS A 208 23.92 11.99 -26.26
CA LYS A 208 24.53 11.29 -27.38
C LYS A 208 24.04 9.85 -27.52
N PHE A 209 23.84 9.14 -26.41
CA PHE A 209 23.23 7.80 -26.42
C PHE A 209 21.83 7.80 -27.04
N ILE A 210 20.97 8.76 -26.67
CA ILE A 210 19.63 8.88 -27.26
C ILE A 210 19.69 9.25 -28.75
N LEU A 211 20.50 10.25 -29.10
CA LEU A 211 20.62 10.76 -30.47
C LEU A 211 21.20 9.75 -31.47
N THR A 212 22.06 8.85 -30.99
CA THR A 212 22.64 7.78 -31.81
C THR A 212 21.88 6.47 -31.69
N SER A 213 20.68 6.49 -31.08
CA SER A 213 19.89 5.30 -30.82
C SER A 213 20.73 4.14 -30.24
N GLY A 214 21.57 4.45 -29.25
CA GLY A 214 22.37 3.48 -28.51
C GLY A 214 23.68 3.04 -29.14
N GLU A 215 23.99 3.43 -30.39
CA GLU A 215 25.31 3.13 -30.99
C GLU A 215 26.46 3.67 -30.14
N TYR A 216 26.27 4.88 -29.57
CA TYR A 216 27.13 5.37 -28.53
C TYR A 216 26.65 4.90 -27.15
N SER A 217 27.37 3.96 -26.57
CA SER A 217 27.15 3.48 -25.19
C SER A 217 28.20 4.08 -24.23
N PRO A 218 27.81 4.98 -23.30
CA PRO A 218 28.73 5.48 -22.29
C PRO A 218 29.29 4.35 -21.44
N GLY A 219 30.58 4.42 -21.10
CA GLY A 219 31.26 3.36 -20.35
C GLY A 219 30.52 2.93 -19.07
N TYR A 220 30.69 1.66 -18.71
CA TYR A 220 30.01 1.07 -17.55
C TYR A 220 30.33 1.78 -16.24
N MET A 221 29.29 2.00 -15.43
CA MET A 221 29.47 2.51 -14.08
C MET A 221 30.27 1.49 -13.26
N GLY A 222 31.47 1.84 -12.80
CA GLY A 222 32.37 0.93 -12.07
C GLY A 222 33.65 0.55 -12.81
N GLY A 223 33.79 0.92 -14.09
CA GLY A 223 35.00 0.76 -14.90
C GLY A 223 34.85 -0.24 -16.05
N LYS A 224 35.92 -0.49 -16.81
CA LYS A 224 35.91 -1.29 -18.05
C LYS A 224 35.32 -2.70 -17.91
N ASN A 225 35.37 -3.29 -16.72
CA ASN A 225 34.94 -4.66 -16.45
C ASN A 225 33.66 -4.73 -15.61
N SER A 226 33.04 -3.62 -15.24
CA SER A 226 31.76 -3.67 -14.52
C SER A 226 30.61 -3.88 -15.50
N SER A 227 29.58 -4.54 -15.04
CA SER A 227 28.30 -4.69 -15.72
C SER A 227 27.19 -4.16 -14.82
N THR A 228 26.19 -3.54 -15.43
CA THR A 228 24.97 -3.10 -14.76
C THR A 228 23.85 -4.00 -15.24
N ASN A 229 23.20 -4.68 -14.31
CA ASN A 229 22.07 -5.56 -14.59
C ASN A 229 20.79 -4.97 -14.02
N LEU A 230 19.69 -5.10 -14.76
CA LEU A 230 18.37 -4.69 -14.30
C LEU A 230 17.77 -5.80 -13.42
N ILE A 231 17.54 -5.52 -12.13
CA ILE A 231 16.95 -6.46 -11.18
C ILE A 231 15.42 -6.36 -11.22
N ASP A 232 14.91 -5.14 -11.09
CA ASP A 232 13.49 -4.83 -11.19
C ASP A 232 13.25 -3.43 -11.77
N ILE A 233 12.07 -3.23 -12.34
CA ILE A 233 11.62 -1.96 -12.94
C ILE A 233 10.13 -1.77 -12.70
N SER A 234 9.72 -0.52 -12.57
CA SER A 234 8.34 -0.05 -12.41
C SER A 234 8.18 1.36 -12.96
N GLY A 235 6.94 1.84 -13.11
CA GLY A 235 6.68 3.23 -13.46
C GLY A 235 7.40 4.26 -12.57
N GLY A 236 7.67 3.93 -11.30
CA GLY A 236 8.34 4.83 -10.35
C GLY A 236 9.87 4.77 -10.33
N GLY A 237 10.51 3.77 -10.94
CA GLY A 237 11.96 3.57 -10.81
C GLY A 237 12.47 2.18 -11.13
N VAL A 238 13.78 1.98 -10.92
CA VAL A 238 14.50 0.73 -11.19
C VAL A 238 15.36 0.29 -10.01
N SER A 239 15.62 -1.00 -9.92
CA SER A 239 16.66 -1.59 -9.06
C SER A 239 17.73 -2.20 -9.94
N LEU A 240 18.99 -1.82 -9.70
CA LEU A 240 20.14 -2.25 -10.49
C LEU A 240 21.13 -3.04 -9.64
N GLU A 241 21.78 -4.03 -10.22
CA GLU A 241 22.97 -4.67 -9.68
C GLU A 241 24.19 -4.24 -10.50
N ILE A 242 25.23 -3.76 -9.83
CA ILE A 242 26.50 -3.37 -10.45
C ILE A 242 27.59 -4.31 -9.95
N THR A 243 28.27 -4.98 -10.88
CA THR A 243 29.39 -5.88 -10.58
C THR A 243 30.69 -5.11 -10.43
N HIS A 244 31.66 -5.75 -9.77
CA HIS A 244 32.96 -5.19 -9.45
C HIS A 244 32.90 -3.83 -8.72
N MET A 245 31.88 -3.65 -7.87
CA MET A 245 31.70 -2.46 -7.04
C MET A 245 32.19 -2.74 -5.62
N ASN A 246 33.34 -2.17 -5.26
CA ASN A 246 33.88 -2.21 -3.90
C ASN A 246 33.71 -0.86 -3.18
N ALA A 247 33.97 -0.82 -1.88
CA ALA A 247 33.75 0.38 -1.06
C ALA A 247 34.54 1.60 -1.59
N LYS A 248 35.81 1.40 -2.01
CA LYS A 248 36.66 2.47 -2.56
C LYS A 248 36.08 3.05 -3.85
N ARG A 249 35.61 2.19 -4.77
CA ARG A 249 34.96 2.62 -6.02
C ARG A 249 33.65 3.35 -5.75
N ALA A 250 32.85 2.85 -4.82
CA ALA A 250 31.60 3.51 -4.44
C ALA A 250 31.84 4.92 -3.89
N ILE A 251 32.88 5.12 -3.07
CA ILE A 251 33.29 6.45 -2.58
C ILE A 251 33.72 7.35 -3.74
N ASN A 252 34.55 6.85 -4.67
CA ASN A 252 35.01 7.63 -5.82
C ASN A 252 33.85 8.06 -6.75
N LEU A 253 32.84 7.20 -6.91
CA LEU A 253 31.63 7.49 -7.67
C LEU A 253 30.61 8.32 -6.87
N LYS A 254 30.91 8.64 -5.61
CA LYS A 254 30.02 9.31 -4.67
C LYS A 254 28.66 8.58 -4.62
N LEU A 255 28.65 7.25 -4.57
CA LEU A 255 27.40 6.49 -4.50
C LEU A 255 26.75 6.65 -3.12
N ALA A 256 25.88 7.64 -2.97
CA ALA A 256 25.20 7.96 -1.72
C ALA A 256 23.70 8.13 -1.90
N LYS A 257 22.93 7.82 -0.85
CA LYS A 257 21.48 8.03 -0.83
C LYS A 257 21.16 9.52 -1.03
N GLY A 258 20.20 9.80 -1.90
CA GLY A 258 19.79 11.16 -2.26
C GLY A 258 20.55 11.75 -3.44
N GLN A 259 21.67 11.15 -3.86
CA GLN A 259 22.42 11.62 -5.01
C GLN A 259 21.68 11.34 -6.33
N SER A 260 21.82 12.27 -7.26
CA SER A 260 21.24 12.18 -8.61
C SER A 260 22.20 11.51 -9.59
N PHE A 261 21.63 10.70 -10.47
CA PHE A 261 22.32 10.05 -11.59
C PHE A 261 21.43 10.05 -12.82
N LEU A 262 22.05 10.03 -14.00
CA LEU A 262 21.35 9.77 -15.25
C LEU A 262 21.25 8.27 -15.45
N LEU A 263 20.05 7.78 -15.73
CA LEU A 263 19.79 6.40 -16.13
C LEU A 263 19.58 6.35 -17.64
N LEU A 264 20.36 5.49 -18.28
CA LEU A 264 20.24 5.12 -19.67
C LEU A 264 19.59 3.75 -19.71
N LEU A 265 18.45 3.65 -20.37
CA LEU A 265 17.66 2.42 -20.40
C LEU A 265 17.22 2.16 -21.84
N GLY A 266 17.52 0.98 -22.37
CA GLY A 266 16.98 0.47 -23.62
C GLY A 266 16.12 -0.75 -23.30
N ILE A 267 14.82 -0.65 -23.48
CA ILE A 267 13.86 -1.75 -23.29
C ILE A 267 13.37 -2.26 -24.63
N ILE A 268 13.04 -3.54 -24.69
CA ILE A 268 12.44 -4.14 -25.89
C ILE A 268 10.92 -4.00 -25.76
N ASP A 269 10.31 -3.37 -26.75
CA ASP A 269 8.86 -3.22 -26.83
C ASP A 269 8.22 -4.59 -27.04
N THR A 270 7.33 -4.98 -26.13
CA THR A 270 6.59 -6.26 -26.18
C THR A 270 5.64 -6.31 -27.38
N GLY A 271 5.25 -5.16 -27.94
CA GLY A 271 4.41 -5.07 -29.14
C GLY A 271 5.20 -5.18 -30.44
N ASN A 272 6.02 -4.16 -30.74
CA ASN A 272 6.68 -4.04 -32.05
C ASN A 272 8.06 -4.71 -32.13
N LYS A 273 8.56 -5.31 -31.03
CA LYS A 273 9.91 -5.91 -30.90
C LYS A 273 11.07 -4.94 -31.18
N GLY A 274 10.80 -3.64 -31.23
CA GLY A 274 11.82 -2.59 -31.35
C GLY A 274 12.46 -2.25 -30.01
N ILE A 275 13.63 -1.63 -30.05
CA ILE A 275 14.30 -1.13 -28.84
C ILE A 275 13.90 0.32 -28.61
N ILE A 276 13.22 0.59 -27.50
CA ILE A 276 12.88 1.95 -27.06
C ILE A 276 13.92 2.40 -26.05
N ARG A 277 14.49 3.59 -26.26
CA ARG A 277 15.54 4.14 -25.42
C ARG A 277 15.05 5.34 -24.63
N TYR A 278 15.36 5.30 -23.34
CA TYR A 278 15.00 6.28 -22.36
C TYR A 278 16.23 6.87 -21.70
N LEU A 279 16.13 8.15 -21.38
CA LEU A 279 17.06 8.87 -20.54
C LEU A 279 16.28 9.49 -19.39
N PHE A 280 16.59 9.07 -18.18
CA PHE A 280 15.98 9.60 -16.97
C PHE A 280 17.00 10.32 -16.11
N THR A 281 16.59 11.41 -15.48
CA THR A 281 17.24 11.86 -14.24
C THR A 281 16.63 11.06 -13.09
N THR A 282 17.48 10.55 -12.22
CA THR A 282 17.07 9.64 -11.14
C THR A 282 17.72 10.03 -9.83
N ARG A 283 17.17 9.52 -8.72
CA ARG A 283 17.73 9.72 -7.38
C ARG A 283 17.91 8.38 -6.65
N ILE A 284 19.06 8.19 -6.02
CA ILE A 284 19.33 7.00 -5.20
C ILE A 284 18.42 7.01 -3.97
N ARG A 285 17.58 5.99 -3.84
CA ARG A 285 16.70 5.78 -2.67
C ARG A 285 17.27 4.73 -1.72
N ARG A 286 17.91 3.71 -2.27
CA ARG A 286 18.54 2.61 -1.53
C ARG A 286 19.86 2.27 -2.16
N ILE A 287 20.84 1.97 -1.32
CA ILE A 287 22.12 1.40 -1.73
C ILE A 287 22.47 0.29 -0.75
N PHE A 288 22.94 -0.82 -1.29
CA PHE A 288 23.52 -1.92 -0.54
C PHE A 288 24.78 -2.35 -1.28
N ILE A 289 25.90 -2.41 -0.57
CA ILE A 289 27.19 -2.80 -1.14
C ILE A 289 27.60 -4.09 -0.43
N ASP A 290 27.80 -5.14 -1.22
CA ASP A 290 28.41 -6.38 -0.77
C ASP A 290 29.88 -6.38 -1.22
N PRO A 291 30.82 -6.00 -0.33
CA PRO A 291 32.23 -5.98 -0.67
C PRO A 291 32.80 -7.38 -0.88
N THR A 292 32.17 -8.43 -0.35
CA THR A 292 32.67 -9.82 -0.47
C THR A 292 32.41 -10.37 -1.86
N GLN A 293 31.24 -10.08 -2.42
CA GLN A 293 30.88 -10.45 -3.80
C GLN A 293 31.30 -9.40 -4.83
N GLY A 294 31.77 -8.23 -4.37
CA GLY A 294 32.07 -7.09 -5.23
C GLY A 294 30.84 -6.60 -5.97
N LYS A 295 29.66 -6.63 -5.33
CA LYS A 295 28.39 -6.23 -5.93
C LYS A 295 27.80 -5.03 -5.22
N ALA A 296 27.11 -4.17 -5.95
CA ALA A 296 26.28 -3.14 -5.36
C ALA A 296 24.86 -3.21 -5.93
N GLN A 297 23.87 -3.23 -5.04
CA GLN A 297 22.46 -3.10 -5.41
C GLN A 297 22.00 -1.67 -5.13
N ILE A 298 21.48 -1.02 -6.17
CA ILE A 298 21.09 0.39 -6.14
C ILE A 298 19.64 0.52 -6.58
N GLY A 299 18.80 1.08 -5.70
CA GLY A 299 17.42 1.44 -6.03
C GLY A 299 17.33 2.92 -6.40
N LEU A 300 16.85 3.19 -7.61
CA LEU A 300 16.72 4.51 -8.21
C LEU A 300 15.25 4.87 -8.40
N SER A 301 14.85 6.08 -8.01
CA SER A 301 13.54 6.64 -8.38
C SER A 301 13.68 7.59 -9.55
N PHE A 302 12.72 7.57 -10.47
CA PHE A 302 12.67 8.55 -11.57
C PHE A 302 12.30 9.94 -11.03
N GLU A 303 12.99 10.96 -11.51
CA GLU A 303 12.72 12.37 -11.19
C GLU A 303 12.21 13.10 -12.43
N SER A 304 12.88 12.91 -13.57
CA SER A 304 12.46 13.44 -14.87
C SER A 304 12.80 12.49 -16.02
N GLN A 305 12.03 12.55 -17.10
CA GLN A 305 12.26 11.83 -18.35
C GLN A 305 12.59 12.81 -19.48
N PHE A 306 13.58 12.48 -20.30
CA PHE A 306 13.88 13.23 -21.52
C PHE A 306 12.77 12.99 -22.55
N THR A 307 12.22 14.07 -23.11
CA THR A 307 11.09 14.01 -24.07
C THR A 307 11.41 14.59 -25.44
N GLY A 308 12.67 14.93 -25.70
CA GLY A 308 13.13 15.49 -26.97
C GLY A 308 13.79 16.85 -26.81
N PHE A 309 13.87 17.61 -27.90
CA PHE A 309 14.43 18.96 -27.91
C PHE A 309 13.32 19.98 -28.14
N ASP A 310 13.46 21.15 -27.54
CA ASP A 310 12.59 22.28 -27.83
C ASP A 310 12.88 22.81 -29.24
N GLU A 311 11.83 22.95 -30.06
CA GLU A 311 11.95 23.33 -31.48
C GLU A 311 12.58 24.71 -31.70
N LYS A 312 12.43 25.64 -30.74
CA LYS A 312 12.94 27.01 -30.86
C LYS A 312 14.35 27.13 -30.31
N THR A 313 14.57 26.59 -29.13
CA THR A 313 15.83 26.78 -28.39
C THR A 313 16.84 25.66 -28.61
N HIS A 314 16.44 24.55 -29.23
CA HIS A 314 17.23 23.32 -29.38
C HIS A 314 17.77 22.77 -28.05
N ASN A 315 17.18 23.19 -26.93
CA ASN A 315 17.55 22.73 -25.60
C ASN A 315 16.83 21.42 -25.27
N PRO A 316 17.44 20.54 -24.46
CA PRO A 316 16.82 19.29 -24.06
C PRO A 316 15.59 19.55 -23.18
N LYS A 317 14.46 18.94 -23.56
CA LYS A 317 13.18 19.02 -22.87
C LYS A 317 13.01 17.84 -21.91
N TRP A 318 12.55 18.13 -20.71
CA TRP A 318 12.37 17.15 -19.64
C TRP A 318 10.95 17.21 -19.09
N ALA A 319 10.31 16.05 -18.95
CA ALA A 319 9.05 15.89 -18.24
C ALA A 319 9.32 15.49 -16.79
N THR A 320 8.77 16.24 -15.84
CA THR A 320 8.89 15.93 -14.40
C THR A 320 7.96 14.78 -14.03
N LEU A 321 8.51 13.74 -13.40
CA LEU A 321 7.80 12.51 -13.03
C LEU A 321 7.50 12.38 -11.53
N LYS A 322 7.83 13.41 -10.74
CA LYS A 322 7.74 13.38 -9.28
C LYS A 322 6.36 12.89 -8.79
N ASN A 323 6.36 11.75 -8.10
CA ASN A 323 5.19 11.02 -7.57
C ASN A 323 4.20 10.47 -8.61
N LYS A 324 4.38 10.71 -9.90
CA LYS A 324 3.49 10.18 -10.96
C LYS A 324 4.10 8.97 -11.68
N GLY A 325 5.43 8.83 -11.65
CA GLY A 325 6.12 7.82 -12.43
C GLY A 325 6.07 8.11 -13.93
N SER A 326 6.72 7.27 -14.73
CA SER A 326 6.61 7.24 -16.18
C SER A 326 5.48 6.28 -16.56
N SER A 327 4.42 6.80 -17.19
CA SER A 327 3.30 5.98 -17.66
C SER A 327 3.73 4.95 -18.69
N GLU A 328 4.64 5.33 -19.59
CA GLU A 328 5.18 4.41 -20.61
C GLU A 328 5.88 3.20 -19.99
N ILE A 329 6.67 3.41 -18.94
CA ILE A 329 7.34 2.32 -18.22
C ILE A 329 6.34 1.49 -17.41
N ASP A 330 5.30 2.11 -16.85
CA ASP A 330 4.27 1.39 -16.11
C ASP A 330 3.44 0.48 -17.03
N ASP A 331 3.03 1.00 -18.19
CA ASP A 331 2.33 0.24 -19.24
C ASP A 331 3.21 -0.90 -19.76
N TRP A 332 4.48 -0.62 -20.05
CA TRP A 332 5.44 -1.65 -20.47
C TRP A 332 5.63 -2.73 -19.39
N ALA A 333 5.78 -2.34 -18.12
CA ALA A 333 5.93 -3.30 -17.02
C ALA A 333 4.66 -4.15 -16.85
N TYR A 334 3.48 -3.56 -17.00
CA TYR A 334 2.22 -4.29 -16.96
C TYR A 334 2.09 -5.29 -18.13
N ASN A 335 2.42 -4.88 -19.35
CA ASN A 335 2.39 -5.77 -20.51
C ASN A 335 3.38 -6.92 -20.37
N LEU A 336 4.61 -6.63 -19.93
CA LEU A 336 5.61 -7.65 -19.68
C LEU A 336 5.15 -8.61 -18.58
N TYR A 337 4.53 -8.12 -17.51
CA TYR A 337 3.98 -8.97 -16.46
C TYR A 337 2.95 -9.96 -17.01
N LEU A 338 2.04 -9.51 -17.89
CA LEU A 338 1.06 -10.36 -18.55
C LEU A 338 1.71 -11.37 -19.51
N GLU A 339 2.76 -10.97 -20.23
CA GLU A 339 3.49 -11.84 -21.15
C GLU A 339 4.21 -12.96 -20.39
N LEU A 340 4.96 -12.62 -19.34
CA LEU A 340 5.61 -13.60 -18.46
C LEU A 340 4.60 -14.53 -17.79
N TYR A 341 3.42 -14.00 -17.45
CA TYR A 341 2.32 -14.81 -16.92
C TYR A 341 1.76 -15.82 -17.94
N ARG A 342 1.68 -15.43 -19.22
CA ARG A 342 1.25 -16.33 -20.30
C ARG A 342 2.28 -17.43 -20.54
N GLU A 343 3.56 -17.06 -20.67
CA GLU A 343 4.66 -18.01 -20.84
C GLU A 343 4.73 -19.04 -19.69
N GLY A 344 4.54 -18.58 -18.46
CA GLY A 344 4.55 -19.44 -17.27
C GLY A 344 3.41 -20.46 -17.21
N ASN A 345 2.28 -20.21 -17.90
CA ASN A 345 1.17 -21.16 -18.00
C ASN A 345 1.33 -22.15 -19.17
N GLU A 346 2.20 -21.89 -20.13
CA GLU A 346 2.47 -22.81 -21.25
C GLU A 346 3.47 -23.93 -20.88
N GLN A 347 4.09 -23.86 -19.70
CA GLN A 347 5.03 -24.87 -19.18
C GLN A 347 4.43 -25.84 -18.15
N LEU A 348 3.10 -25.91 -18.03
CA LEU A 348 2.38 -26.85 -17.16
C LEU A 348 1.60 -27.91 -17.95
#